data_AF-A0AAE1UCS8-F1
#
_entry.id   AF-A0AAE1UCS8-F1
#
_cell.length_a   1.000
_cell.length_b   1.000
_cell.length_c   1.000
_cell.angle_alpha   90.00
_cell.angle_beta   90.00
_cell.angle_gamma   90.00
#
_symmetry.space_group_name_H-M   'P 1'
#
loop_
_entity.id
_entity.type
_entity.pdbx_description
1 polymer ?
#
loop_
_entity_poly.entity_id
_entity_poly.type
_entity_poly.pdbx_seq_one_letter_code
_entity_poly.pdbx_strand_id
1 'polypeptide(L)'
;MNLQRRWEFLRKAMRRVVVYDVPDHSHVGVITFNTVAHTVAPITYIESEDSDFRQRVGSSLPCNPSAVPESQKCLLCGLQEAERLLSADPKGSDGATIILITNGSGQIPQRQMDEIIRIAQHRNMKIEVVLYPLSERRGAAATSHGLETLMEATRGSLFTVMDEGVGNDSKVKMMVALMDALLAAVQQNTPPSASGTTVLVHNAAYPGGISSMSAGTFALDDSLGPNARFSVYYYDLNHVGNAIQLTAPSGQTIAAVNVQEEDGDVNMIFINLEKAERGLWSYSVENRADSHQELYVQITAKRNSSSGLVVRLWTSTGSRPINSSDPSSPVVVYVEVKGGVAPIMDAKVVARLQRRGTNDTGTNYEPLNLHLWDNGIGDPDITKGDGIYSRYLPPLSGKPGRYLLSADVDYNSGFAVVAKSPPSRHHKLKSHYYQQGHDSWGSEQSCCGSSLPHVHTRRASPFFRHVTLGVLEVMSPVPFMDVTPPSRILDLRVEVNDTIHQITLSWTAPRDDWDVGKAYKYEAVVAPLWKEARAF
;
A
#
# COMPACT_ATOMS: atom_id res chain seq x y z
N MET A 1 -7.05 -25.36 2.25
CA MET A 1 -5.62 -25.36 2.63
C MET A 1 -4.87 -26.66 2.28
N ASN A 2 -5.55 -27.75 1.90
CA ASN A 2 -4.97 -29.11 1.84
C ASN A 2 -4.39 -29.50 0.47
N LEU A 3 -4.30 -28.57 -0.47
CA LEU A 3 -3.81 -28.79 -1.82
C LEU A 3 -2.55 -27.95 -2.03
N GLN A 4 -1.59 -28.49 -2.81
CA GLN A 4 -0.32 -27.82 -3.11
C GLN A 4 0.45 -27.40 -1.84
N ARG A 5 1.46 -26.55 -1.94
CA ARG A 5 2.25 -26.06 -0.79
C ARG A 5 1.56 -24.91 -0.03
N ARG A 6 0.22 -24.82 -0.06
CA ARG A 6 -0.54 -23.67 0.50
C ARG A 6 -0.39 -23.53 2.00
N TRP A 7 -0.62 -24.62 2.73
CA TRP A 7 -0.45 -24.61 4.19
C TRP A 7 1.01 -24.37 4.57
N GLU A 8 1.93 -24.95 3.82
CA GLU A 8 3.35 -24.72 4.01
C GLU A 8 3.70 -23.22 3.83
N PHE A 9 3.29 -22.59 2.74
CA PHE A 9 3.51 -21.16 2.50
C PHE A 9 2.88 -20.27 3.57
N LEU A 10 1.72 -20.66 4.12
CA LEU A 10 1.14 -19.96 5.27
C LEU A 10 2.06 -20.05 6.50
N ARG A 11 2.61 -21.23 6.81
CA ARG A 11 3.58 -21.39 7.90
C ARG A 11 4.84 -20.55 7.67
N LYS A 12 5.39 -20.59 6.45
CA LYS A 12 6.59 -19.81 6.07
C LYS A 12 6.34 -18.30 6.20
N ALA A 13 5.21 -17.82 5.69
CA ALA A 13 4.85 -16.39 5.75
C ALA A 13 4.57 -15.93 7.18
N MET A 14 3.88 -16.75 7.98
CA MET A 14 3.63 -16.45 9.39
C MET A 14 4.93 -16.37 10.19
N ARG A 15 5.83 -17.35 10.00
CA ARG A 15 7.17 -17.34 10.60
C ARG A 15 7.93 -16.09 10.21
N ARG A 16 7.95 -15.73 8.93
CA ARG A 16 8.61 -14.50 8.44
C ARG A 16 8.11 -13.28 9.20
N VAL A 17 6.81 -13.10 9.28
CA VAL A 17 6.22 -11.90 9.88
C VAL A 17 6.47 -11.83 11.39
N VAL A 18 6.26 -12.94 12.11
CA VAL A 18 6.47 -12.94 13.57
C VAL A 18 7.94 -12.80 13.95
N VAL A 19 8.83 -13.51 13.25
CA VAL A 19 10.25 -13.49 13.57
C VAL A 19 10.86 -12.15 13.17
N TYR A 20 10.55 -11.62 11.99
CA TYR A 20 11.31 -10.52 11.39
C TYR A 20 10.58 -9.17 11.32
N ASP A 21 9.24 -9.14 11.34
CA ASP A 21 8.49 -7.92 11.03
C ASP A 21 7.69 -7.33 12.18
N VAL A 22 7.18 -8.18 13.08
CA VAL A 22 6.45 -7.72 14.25
C VAL A 22 7.38 -6.83 15.09
N PRO A 23 6.96 -5.60 15.47
CA PRO A 23 7.79 -4.71 16.27
C PRO A 23 8.15 -5.29 17.63
N ASP A 24 9.30 -4.89 18.16
CA ASP A 24 9.68 -5.23 19.53
C ASP A 24 8.65 -4.67 20.52
N HIS A 25 8.55 -5.32 21.68
CA HIS A 25 7.58 -5.04 22.75
C HIS A 25 6.10 -5.32 22.39
N SER A 26 5.85 -6.09 21.33
CA SER A 26 4.52 -6.55 20.94
C SER A 26 4.08 -7.78 21.73
N HIS A 27 2.76 -7.96 21.87
CA HIS A 27 2.17 -9.19 22.42
C HIS A 27 1.55 -9.98 21.27
N VAL A 28 1.99 -11.21 21.07
CA VAL A 28 1.54 -12.04 19.94
C VAL A 28 1.02 -13.36 20.47
N GLY A 29 -0.20 -13.72 20.07
CA GLY A 29 -0.81 -15.03 20.26
C GLY A 29 -1.25 -15.61 18.92
N VAL A 30 -1.36 -16.93 18.85
CA VAL A 30 -1.69 -17.63 17.60
C VAL A 30 -2.77 -18.66 17.89
N ILE A 31 -3.85 -18.60 17.11
CA ILE A 31 -4.99 -19.49 17.21
C ILE A 31 -5.20 -20.14 15.85
N THR A 32 -5.54 -21.42 15.87
CA THR A 32 -6.03 -22.15 14.70
C THR A 32 -7.49 -22.53 14.94
N PHE A 33 -8.27 -22.64 13.87
CA PHE A 33 -9.66 -23.04 13.99
C PHE A 33 -10.09 -23.92 12.81
N ASN A 34 -10.96 -24.88 13.10
CA ASN A 34 -11.65 -25.76 12.16
C ASN A 34 -13.13 -25.84 12.57
N THR A 35 -13.64 -27.00 13.00
CA THR A 35 -14.92 -27.10 13.71
C THR A 35 -14.86 -26.50 15.12
N VAL A 36 -13.66 -26.46 15.71
CA VAL A 36 -13.35 -25.88 17.03
C VAL A 36 -12.12 -24.98 16.92
N ALA A 37 -11.87 -24.16 17.94
CA ALA A 37 -10.69 -23.31 17.99
C ALA A 37 -9.66 -23.84 19.01
N HIS A 38 -8.39 -23.68 18.68
CA HIS A 38 -7.26 -24.08 19.52
C HIS A 38 -6.22 -22.98 19.56
N THR A 39 -5.86 -22.55 20.76
CA THR A 39 -4.67 -21.72 20.98
C THR A 39 -3.42 -22.57 20.74
N VAL A 40 -2.64 -22.23 19.71
CA VAL A 40 -1.37 -22.92 19.37
C VAL A 40 -0.15 -22.16 19.86
N ALA A 41 -0.28 -20.86 20.12
CA ALA A 41 0.66 -20.09 20.92
C ALA A 41 -0.11 -19.16 21.85
N PRO A 42 0.15 -19.19 23.18
CA PRO A 42 -0.44 -18.21 24.09
C PRO A 42 0.11 -16.82 23.78
N ILE A 43 -0.56 -15.78 24.29
CA ILE A 43 -0.05 -14.41 24.18
C ILE A 43 1.31 -14.34 24.84
N THR A 44 2.32 -14.05 24.03
CA THR A 44 3.71 -14.00 24.43
C THR A 44 4.26 -12.61 24.16
N TYR A 45 4.92 -12.03 25.15
CA TYR A 45 5.59 -10.75 25.02
C TYR A 45 6.90 -10.92 24.24
N ILE A 46 7.03 -10.15 23.18
CA ILE A 46 8.18 -10.17 22.29
C ILE A 46 9.14 -9.06 22.70
N GLU A 47 10.18 -9.40 23.46
CA GLU A 47 11.10 -8.41 24.05
C GLU A 47 11.98 -7.72 23.01
N SER A 48 12.59 -8.50 22.12
CA SER A 48 13.56 -8.05 21.11
C SER A 48 13.61 -9.01 19.92
N GLU A 49 14.36 -8.65 18.89
CA GLU A 49 14.59 -9.46 17.68
C GLU A 49 15.27 -10.80 17.97
N ASP A 50 16.17 -10.85 18.96
CA ASP A 50 16.92 -12.06 19.34
C ASP A 50 16.14 -12.98 20.31
N SER A 51 14.88 -12.67 20.59
CA SER A 51 14.09 -13.42 21.55
C SER A 51 13.72 -14.80 21.02
N ASP A 52 14.09 -15.87 21.75
CA ASP A 52 13.62 -17.24 21.50
C ASP A 52 12.09 -17.36 21.45
N PHE A 53 11.38 -16.44 22.11
CA PHE A 53 9.92 -16.37 22.03
C PHE A 53 9.41 -16.05 20.64
N ARG A 54 10.10 -15.21 19.86
CA ARG A 54 9.75 -14.95 18.45
C ARG A 54 9.81 -16.23 17.63
N GLN A 55 10.87 -17.01 17.82
CA GLN A 55 11.08 -18.27 17.12
C GLN A 55 9.98 -19.29 17.48
N ARG A 56 9.64 -19.40 18.77
CA ARG A 56 8.58 -20.29 19.26
C ARG A 56 7.20 -19.93 18.71
N VAL A 57 6.83 -18.65 18.75
CA VAL A 57 5.54 -18.18 18.23
C VAL A 57 5.50 -18.30 16.71
N GLY A 58 6.55 -17.90 16.00
CA GLY A 58 6.62 -17.97 14.53
C GLY A 58 6.55 -19.40 13.97
N SER A 59 6.96 -20.40 14.77
CA SER A 59 6.91 -21.82 14.40
C SER A 59 5.75 -22.58 15.05
N SER A 60 4.76 -21.90 15.64
CA SER A 60 3.70 -22.56 16.42
C SER A 60 2.61 -23.24 15.59
N LEU A 61 2.53 -22.94 14.28
CA LEU A 61 1.50 -23.51 13.43
C LEU A 61 1.74 -25.02 13.19
N PRO A 62 0.68 -25.86 13.29
CA PRO A 62 0.79 -27.30 13.07
C PRO A 62 1.40 -27.66 11.72
N CYS A 63 2.14 -28.77 11.64
CA CYS A 63 2.81 -29.14 10.40
C CYS A 63 1.86 -29.40 9.24
N ASN A 64 0.73 -30.03 9.52
CA ASN A 64 -0.29 -30.40 8.55
C ASN A 64 -1.58 -29.62 8.79
N PRO A 65 -2.31 -29.25 7.73
CA PRO A 65 -3.62 -28.62 7.87
C PRO A 65 -4.67 -29.62 8.35
N SER A 66 -5.79 -29.10 8.85
CA SER A 66 -6.93 -29.90 9.29
C SER A 66 -7.54 -30.72 8.13
N ALA A 67 -7.91 -31.97 8.40
CA ALA A 67 -8.66 -32.82 7.47
C ALA A 67 -10.17 -32.52 7.44
N VAL A 68 -10.64 -31.62 8.32
CA VAL A 68 -12.05 -31.23 8.41
C VAL A 68 -12.51 -30.55 7.11
N PRO A 69 -13.67 -30.92 6.54
CA PRO A 69 -14.23 -30.26 5.36
C PRO A 69 -14.52 -28.77 5.59
N GLU A 70 -14.35 -27.95 4.56
CA GLU A 70 -14.56 -26.50 4.64
C GLU A 70 -15.98 -26.10 5.10
N SER A 71 -16.99 -26.94 4.84
CA SER A 71 -18.38 -26.72 5.25
C SER A 71 -18.62 -26.74 6.76
N GLN A 72 -17.69 -27.30 7.54
CA GLN A 72 -17.80 -27.40 9.00
C GLN A 72 -16.96 -26.35 9.73
N LYS A 73 -16.37 -25.39 9.01
CA LYS A 73 -15.55 -24.32 9.58
C LYS A 73 -16.38 -23.42 10.51
N CYS A 74 -15.88 -23.17 11.71
CA CYS A 74 -16.49 -22.30 12.71
C CYS A 74 -15.63 -21.04 12.91
N LEU A 75 -15.94 -19.97 12.17
CA LEU A 75 -15.27 -18.68 12.35
C LEU A 75 -15.57 -18.06 13.73
N LEU A 76 -16.83 -18.17 14.18
CA LEU A 76 -17.25 -17.70 15.49
C LEU A 76 -16.41 -18.33 16.62
N CYS A 77 -16.14 -19.63 16.55
CA CYS A 77 -15.30 -20.34 17.52
C CYS A 77 -13.89 -19.73 17.58
N GLY A 78 -13.30 -19.42 16.43
CA GLY A 78 -11.98 -18.79 16.34
C GLY A 78 -11.95 -17.42 17.01
N LEU A 79 -12.98 -16.59 16.79
CA LEU A 79 -13.06 -15.25 17.36
C LEU A 79 -13.42 -15.25 18.86
N GLN A 80 -14.26 -16.18 19.31
CA GLN A 80 -14.53 -16.39 20.73
C GLN A 80 -13.26 -16.83 21.47
N GLU A 81 -12.45 -17.71 20.88
CA GLU A 81 -11.16 -18.11 21.45
C GLU A 81 -10.16 -16.95 21.45
N ALA A 82 -10.17 -16.10 20.43
CA ALA A 82 -9.35 -14.88 20.39
C ALA A 82 -9.74 -13.90 21.50
N GLU A 83 -11.05 -13.66 21.71
CA GLU A 83 -11.52 -12.85 22.83
C GLU A 83 -11.09 -13.45 24.18
N ARG A 84 -11.24 -14.78 24.35
CA ARG A 84 -10.83 -15.48 25.57
C ARG A 84 -9.33 -15.32 25.83
N LEU A 85 -8.51 -15.49 24.81
CA LEU A 85 -7.05 -15.36 24.91
C LEU A 85 -6.64 -13.93 25.25
N LEU A 86 -7.21 -12.93 24.56
CA LEU A 86 -6.93 -11.51 24.83
C LEU A 86 -7.42 -11.06 26.21
N SER A 87 -8.55 -11.59 26.69
CA SER A 87 -9.09 -11.27 28.01
C SER A 87 -8.26 -11.86 29.16
N ALA A 88 -7.42 -12.86 28.89
CA ALA A 88 -6.48 -13.41 29.85
C ALA A 88 -5.17 -12.60 29.94
N ASP A 89 -4.89 -11.72 28.98
CA ASP A 89 -3.68 -10.91 29.00
C ASP A 89 -3.82 -9.70 29.94
N PRO A 90 -2.80 -9.35 30.75
CA PRO A 90 -2.86 -8.23 31.68
C PRO A 90 -3.10 -6.87 31.02
N LYS A 91 -2.75 -6.68 29.73
CA LYS A 91 -3.02 -5.42 29.01
C LYS A 91 -4.48 -5.29 28.57
N GLY A 92 -5.25 -6.38 28.63
CA GLY A 92 -6.63 -6.43 28.19
C GLY A 92 -6.78 -6.52 26.67
N SER A 93 -8.04 -6.62 26.22
CA SER A 93 -8.42 -6.81 24.82
C SER A 93 -8.76 -5.52 24.07
N ASP A 94 -8.78 -4.37 24.75
CA ASP A 94 -9.23 -3.10 24.18
C ASP A 94 -8.24 -2.59 23.13
N GLY A 95 -8.72 -2.46 21.88
CA GLY A 95 -7.90 -1.99 20.75
C GLY A 95 -6.97 -3.06 20.15
N ALA A 96 -7.12 -4.32 20.54
CA ALA A 96 -6.36 -5.42 19.95
C ALA A 96 -6.65 -5.56 18.44
N THR A 97 -5.61 -5.93 17.69
CA THR A 97 -5.72 -6.23 16.26
C THR A 97 -5.72 -7.75 16.05
N ILE A 98 -6.74 -8.27 15.37
CA ILE A 98 -6.83 -9.67 14.97
C ILE A 98 -6.52 -9.74 13.47
N ILE A 99 -5.52 -10.52 13.09
CA ILE A 99 -5.23 -10.84 11.69
C ILE A 99 -5.90 -12.17 11.36
N LEU A 100 -7.05 -12.11 10.70
CA LEU A 100 -7.84 -13.28 10.32
C LEU A 100 -7.42 -13.79 8.94
N ILE A 101 -6.78 -14.96 8.91
CA ILE A 101 -6.40 -15.63 7.67
C ILE A 101 -7.42 -16.69 7.32
N THR A 102 -8.08 -16.57 6.16
CA THR A 102 -9.09 -17.53 5.72
C THR A 102 -9.21 -17.57 4.20
N ASN A 103 -9.64 -18.68 3.64
CA ASN A 103 -10.00 -18.79 2.21
C ASN A 103 -11.36 -18.15 1.85
N GLY A 104 -12.03 -17.49 2.82
CA GLY A 104 -13.39 -16.97 2.68
C GLY A 104 -14.49 -18.00 2.35
N SER A 105 -14.22 -19.31 2.35
CA SER A 105 -15.25 -20.31 2.03
C SER A 105 -16.13 -20.61 3.25
N GLY A 106 -17.37 -21.03 2.94
CA GLY A 106 -18.44 -21.27 3.90
C GLY A 106 -19.38 -20.06 4.03
N GLN A 107 -20.69 -20.31 4.01
CA GLN A 107 -21.67 -19.28 4.36
C GLN A 107 -21.68 -19.11 5.88
N ILE A 108 -21.48 -17.88 6.35
CA ILE A 108 -21.62 -17.56 7.78
C ILE A 108 -23.07 -17.15 8.00
N PRO A 109 -23.86 -17.88 8.82
CA PRO A 109 -25.21 -17.48 9.15
C PRO A 109 -25.23 -16.07 9.76
N GLN A 110 -26.19 -15.24 9.36
CA GLN A 110 -26.27 -13.84 9.79
C GLN A 110 -26.21 -13.69 11.33
N ARG A 111 -26.89 -14.57 12.08
CA ARG A 111 -26.83 -14.58 13.55
C ARG A 111 -25.42 -14.75 14.11
N GLN A 112 -24.59 -15.59 13.48
CA GLN A 112 -23.19 -15.76 13.88
C GLN A 112 -22.37 -14.51 13.53
N MET A 113 -22.64 -13.89 12.38
CA MET A 113 -21.98 -12.64 12.00
C MET A 113 -22.33 -11.50 12.97
N ASP A 114 -23.60 -11.38 13.36
CA ASP A 114 -24.05 -10.38 14.33
C ASP A 114 -23.37 -10.59 15.69
N GLU A 115 -23.21 -11.85 16.12
CA GLU A 115 -22.47 -12.18 17.35
C GLU A 115 -20.98 -11.83 17.25
N ILE A 116 -20.35 -12.14 16.11
CA ILE A 116 -18.96 -11.78 15.82
C ILE A 116 -18.77 -10.26 15.88
N ILE A 117 -19.66 -9.50 15.22
CA ILE A 117 -19.61 -8.04 15.21
C ILE A 117 -19.79 -7.50 16.63
N ARG A 118 -20.72 -8.06 17.41
CA ARG A 118 -20.94 -7.69 18.81
C ARG A 118 -19.69 -7.90 19.66
N ILE A 119 -19.02 -9.05 19.54
CA ILE A 119 -17.78 -9.35 20.27
C ILE A 119 -16.69 -8.33 19.89
N ALA A 120 -16.51 -8.08 18.59
CA ALA A 120 -15.49 -7.17 18.11
C ALA A 120 -15.73 -5.72 18.55
N GLN A 121 -16.97 -5.22 18.44
CA GLN A 121 -17.33 -3.85 18.83
C GLN A 121 -17.26 -3.62 20.34
N HIS A 122 -17.69 -4.60 21.15
CA HIS A 122 -17.67 -4.49 22.61
C HIS A 122 -16.26 -4.26 23.16
N ARG A 123 -15.23 -4.77 22.47
CA ARG A 123 -13.81 -4.65 22.87
C ARG A 123 -13.01 -3.72 21.96
N ASN A 124 -13.68 -2.99 21.06
CA ASN A 124 -13.04 -2.13 20.06
C ASN A 124 -11.91 -2.86 19.29
N MET A 125 -12.11 -4.14 18.97
CA MET A 125 -11.16 -4.95 18.21
C MET A 125 -11.16 -4.54 16.75
N LYS A 126 -9.97 -4.52 16.16
CA LYS A 126 -9.80 -4.32 14.72
C LYS A 126 -9.50 -5.65 14.06
N ILE A 127 -10.23 -5.99 13.00
CA ILE A 127 -10.07 -7.28 12.32
C ILE A 127 -9.53 -7.04 10.92
N GLU A 128 -8.26 -7.36 10.72
CA GLU A 128 -7.62 -7.34 9.40
C GLU A 128 -7.78 -8.72 8.76
N VAL A 129 -8.42 -8.79 7.59
CA VAL A 129 -8.72 -10.05 6.92
C VAL A 129 -7.72 -10.29 5.79
N VAL A 130 -7.09 -11.46 5.79
CA VAL A 130 -6.25 -11.94 4.67
C VAL A 130 -6.93 -13.12 4.01
N LEU A 131 -7.47 -12.90 2.81
CA LEU A 131 -8.06 -13.94 1.99
C LEU A 131 -6.97 -14.75 1.28
N TYR A 132 -6.77 -15.99 1.75
CA TYR A 132 -5.75 -16.90 1.23
C TYR A 132 -6.20 -18.37 1.27
N PRO A 133 -5.99 -19.14 0.19
CA PRO A 133 -5.83 -18.64 -1.17
C PRO A 133 -7.15 -18.07 -1.71
N LEU A 134 -7.08 -17.03 -2.52
CA LEU A 134 -8.23 -16.51 -3.26
C LEU A 134 -8.27 -17.15 -4.65
N SER A 135 -9.33 -17.87 -4.94
CA SER A 135 -9.60 -18.45 -6.27
C SER A 135 -10.81 -17.76 -6.89
N GLU A 136 -10.60 -16.74 -7.71
CA GLU A 136 -11.67 -16.11 -8.49
C GLU A 136 -11.79 -16.80 -9.85
N ARG A 137 -12.91 -17.50 -10.06
CA ARG A 137 -13.19 -18.22 -11.31
C ARG A 137 -13.69 -17.27 -12.40
N ARG A 138 -13.34 -17.58 -13.64
CA ARG A 138 -13.81 -16.88 -14.84
C ARG A 138 -15.34 -16.78 -14.85
N GLY A 139 -15.87 -15.56 -15.05
CA GLY A 139 -17.31 -15.30 -15.19
C GLY A 139 -18.14 -15.51 -13.91
N ALA A 140 -17.54 -15.90 -12.78
CA ALA A 140 -18.23 -15.92 -11.50
C ALA A 140 -18.25 -14.51 -10.91
N ALA A 141 -19.40 -14.09 -10.38
CA ALA A 141 -19.46 -12.91 -9.53
C ALA A 141 -18.44 -13.07 -8.39
N ALA A 142 -17.83 -11.97 -7.95
CA ALA A 142 -17.00 -11.98 -6.75
C ALA A 142 -17.81 -12.66 -5.64
N THR A 143 -17.29 -13.76 -5.09
CA THR A 143 -17.95 -14.44 -3.98
C THR A 143 -18.00 -13.47 -2.81
N SER A 144 -19.19 -13.04 -2.43
CA SER A 144 -19.39 -12.33 -1.16
C SER A 144 -19.04 -13.32 -0.05
N HIS A 145 -18.05 -12.96 0.75
CA HIS A 145 -17.59 -13.80 1.84
C HIS A 145 -18.36 -13.53 3.13
N GLY A 146 -19.26 -12.55 3.12
CA GLY A 146 -19.98 -12.06 4.30
C GLY A 146 -19.06 -11.36 5.31
N LEU A 147 -17.78 -11.18 4.96
CA LEU A 147 -16.76 -10.56 5.80
C LEU A 147 -16.71 -9.04 5.61
N GLU A 148 -17.34 -8.53 4.55
CA GLU A 148 -17.38 -7.11 4.21
C GLU A 148 -18.08 -6.32 5.33
N THR A 149 -19.22 -6.82 5.83
CA THR A 149 -19.95 -6.23 6.98
C THR A 149 -19.10 -6.22 8.25
N LEU A 150 -18.30 -7.29 8.48
CA LEU A 150 -17.41 -7.37 9.63
C LEU A 150 -16.32 -6.31 9.57
N MET A 151 -15.73 -6.13 8.39
CA MET A 151 -14.69 -5.12 8.20
C MET A 151 -15.21 -3.71 8.37
N GLU A 152 -16.39 -3.40 7.83
CA GLU A 152 -17.03 -2.10 8.01
C GLU A 152 -17.31 -1.84 9.50
N ALA A 153 -17.83 -2.85 10.21
CA ALA A 153 -18.15 -2.74 11.63
C ALA A 153 -16.92 -2.56 12.53
N THR A 154 -15.76 -3.11 12.14
CA THR A 154 -14.50 -3.09 12.92
C THR A 154 -13.48 -2.08 12.41
N ARG A 155 -13.80 -1.35 11.33
CA ARG A 155 -12.87 -0.47 10.59
C ARG A 155 -11.59 -1.21 10.18
N GLY A 156 -11.72 -2.48 9.85
CA GLY A 156 -10.65 -3.35 9.38
C GLY A 156 -10.43 -3.27 7.86
N SER A 157 -9.37 -3.91 7.40
CA SER A 157 -8.94 -3.93 5.99
C SER A 157 -8.96 -5.35 5.42
N LEU A 158 -9.05 -5.44 4.09
CA LEU A 158 -9.03 -6.69 3.35
C LEU A 158 -7.74 -6.77 2.53
N PHE A 159 -7.03 -7.87 2.67
CA PHE A 159 -5.92 -8.25 1.80
C PHE A 159 -6.27 -9.55 1.10
N THR A 160 -5.78 -9.72 -0.12
CA THR A 160 -6.07 -10.91 -0.94
C THR A 160 -4.79 -11.41 -1.58
N VAL A 161 -4.63 -12.73 -1.56
CA VAL A 161 -3.51 -13.44 -2.18
C VAL A 161 -4.07 -14.48 -3.14
N MET A 162 -3.78 -14.31 -4.43
CA MET A 162 -4.29 -15.19 -5.48
C MET A 162 -3.72 -16.59 -5.40
N ASP A 163 -4.54 -17.57 -5.77
CA ASP A 163 -4.11 -18.95 -5.98
C ASP A 163 -3.36 -19.07 -7.31
N GLU A 164 -2.03 -19.15 -7.27
CA GLU A 164 -1.16 -19.20 -8.46
C GLU A 164 -0.24 -20.43 -8.41
N GLY A 165 -0.42 -21.36 -9.35
CA GLY A 165 0.40 -22.57 -9.41
C GLY A 165 0.41 -23.21 -10.79
N VAL A 166 1.31 -24.17 -10.99
CA VAL A 166 1.42 -25.01 -12.19
C VAL A 166 1.40 -26.46 -11.74
N GLY A 167 0.38 -27.21 -12.15
CA GLY A 167 0.17 -28.58 -11.67
C GLY A 167 0.03 -28.62 -10.14
N ASN A 168 0.90 -29.41 -9.49
CA ASN A 168 0.94 -29.52 -8.03
C ASN A 168 1.81 -28.46 -7.34
N ASP A 169 2.59 -27.70 -8.10
CA ASP A 169 3.50 -26.69 -7.57
C ASP A 169 2.80 -25.34 -7.43
N SER A 170 2.95 -24.73 -6.26
CA SER A 170 2.59 -23.32 -6.04
C SER A 170 3.72 -22.41 -6.50
N LYS A 171 3.41 -21.21 -6.98
CA LYS A 171 4.44 -20.21 -7.30
C LYS A 171 4.95 -19.55 -6.04
N VAL A 172 6.27 -19.32 -5.92
CA VAL A 172 6.86 -18.61 -4.77
C VAL A 172 6.23 -17.21 -4.56
N LYS A 173 5.73 -16.58 -5.62
CA LYS A 173 4.94 -15.34 -5.55
C LYS A 173 3.79 -15.39 -4.55
N MET A 174 3.11 -16.53 -4.44
CA MET A 174 2.01 -16.67 -3.48
C MET A 174 2.51 -16.50 -2.04
N MET A 175 3.69 -17.06 -1.75
CA MET A 175 4.32 -16.97 -0.44
C MET A 175 4.72 -15.53 -0.13
N VAL A 176 5.39 -14.86 -1.07
CA VAL A 176 5.83 -13.47 -0.91
C VAL A 176 4.64 -12.52 -0.82
N ALA A 177 3.61 -12.69 -1.64
CA ALA A 177 2.38 -11.91 -1.56
C ALA A 177 1.64 -12.12 -0.23
N LEU A 178 1.73 -13.32 0.37
CA LEU A 178 1.19 -13.57 1.70
C LEU A 178 2.01 -12.89 2.80
N MET A 179 3.34 -12.90 2.69
CA MET A 179 4.23 -12.15 3.59
C MET A 179 3.93 -10.64 3.52
N ASP A 180 3.74 -10.09 2.33
CA ASP A 180 3.42 -8.67 2.12
C ASP A 180 2.03 -8.32 2.67
N ALA A 181 1.03 -9.18 2.45
CA ALA A 181 -0.33 -8.99 2.99
C ALA A 181 -0.34 -9.01 4.52
N LEU A 182 0.40 -9.93 5.14
CA LEU A 182 0.50 -10.03 6.59
C LEU A 182 1.29 -8.86 7.19
N LEU A 183 2.37 -8.43 6.54
CA LEU A 183 3.13 -7.24 6.94
C LEU A 183 2.24 -5.99 6.89
N ALA A 184 1.48 -5.81 5.81
CA ALA A 184 0.54 -4.70 5.68
C ALA A 184 -0.54 -4.74 6.79
N ALA A 185 -1.08 -5.91 7.11
CA ALA A 185 -2.04 -6.08 8.20
C ALA A 185 -1.45 -5.71 9.57
N VAL A 186 -0.18 -6.06 9.85
CA VAL A 186 0.52 -5.63 11.07
C VAL A 186 0.71 -4.12 11.12
N GLN A 187 1.01 -3.49 9.98
CA GLN A 187 1.27 -2.06 9.88
C GLN A 187 0.02 -1.18 9.93
N GLN A 188 -1.15 -1.70 9.53
CA GLN A 188 -2.37 -0.92 9.33
C GLN A 188 -2.79 -0.09 10.55
N ASN A 189 -2.59 -0.64 11.74
CA ASN A 189 -2.97 -0.02 13.01
C ASN A 189 -1.80 0.65 13.74
N THR A 190 -0.62 0.65 13.11
CA THR A 190 0.58 1.28 13.65
C THR A 190 0.77 2.65 12.99
N PRO A 191 1.03 3.72 13.76
CA PRO A 191 1.31 5.03 13.18
C PRO A 191 2.43 4.94 12.13
N PRO A 192 2.27 5.55 10.94
CA PRO A 192 3.27 5.49 9.87
C PRO A 192 4.64 6.05 10.25
N SER A 193 4.77 6.78 11.37
CA SER A 193 6.00 7.35 11.90
C SER A 193 6.53 6.61 13.15
N ALA A 194 5.91 5.51 13.56
CA ALA A 194 6.32 4.77 14.75
C ALA A 194 7.73 4.17 14.58
N SER A 195 8.58 4.38 15.59
CA SER A 195 9.92 3.79 15.63
C SER A 195 9.84 2.27 15.84
N GLY A 196 10.83 1.53 15.33
CA GLY A 196 10.90 0.08 15.46
C GLY A 196 10.00 -0.71 14.49
N THR A 197 9.14 -0.05 13.72
CA THR A 197 8.34 -0.71 12.70
C THR A 197 9.19 -1.08 11.49
N THR A 198 9.07 -2.32 11.03
CA THR A 198 9.61 -2.75 9.75
C THR A 198 8.85 -2.09 8.60
N VAL A 199 9.55 -1.65 7.56
CA VAL A 199 8.95 -1.14 6.32
C VAL A 199 9.53 -1.85 5.10
N LEU A 200 8.72 -2.00 4.05
CA LEU A 200 9.13 -2.56 2.77
C LEU A 200 9.71 -1.44 1.89
N VAL A 201 11.01 -1.50 1.63
CA VAL A 201 11.76 -0.49 0.86
C VAL A 201 11.77 -0.84 -0.63
N HIS A 202 11.90 -2.13 -0.95
CA HIS A 202 12.02 -2.63 -2.31
C HIS A 202 11.42 -4.03 -2.41
N ASN A 203 10.80 -4.32 -3.55
CA ASN A 203 10.20 -5.62 -3.87
C ASN A 203 10.29 -5.86 -5.37
N ALA A 204 11.01 -6.89 -5.80
CA ALA A 204 11.19 -7.20 -7.21
C ALA A 204 11.14 -8.72 -7.46
N ALA A 205 10.43 -9.09 -8.52
CA ALA A 205 10.33 -10.46 -9.02
C ALA A 205 11.26 -10.65 -10.23
N TYR A 206 11.98 -11.77 -10.26
CA TYR A 206 12.92 -12.12 -11.33
C TYR A 206 12.59 -13.51 -11.87
N PRO A 207 11.92 -13.62 -13.02
CA PRO A 207 11.57 -14.91 -13.61
C PRO A 207 12.80 -15.78 -13.90
N GLY A 208 12.66 -17.09 -13.68
CA GLY A 208 13.68 -18.07 -14.01
C GLY A 208 13.85 -18.29 -15.51
N GLY A 209 15.00 -18.85 -15.91
CA GLY A 209 15.30 -19.23 -17.30
C GLY A 209 15.54 -18.07 -18.29
N ILE A 210 15.50 -16.81 -17.86
CA ILE A 210 15.73 -15.63 -18.73
C ILE A 210 17.18 -15.14 -18.62
N SER A 211 17.62 -14.84 -17.40
CA SER A 211 18.95 -14.32 -17.11
C SER A 211 19.56 -15.13 -15.96
N SER A 212 20.85 -15.46 -16.07
CA SER A 212 21.61 -16.09 -14.99
C SER A 212 21.91 -15.14 -13.84
N MET A 213 21.72 -13.84 -14.04
CA MET A 213 21.98 -12.80 -13.05
C MET A 213 20.82 -11.80 -12.99
N SER A 214 20.29 -11.61 -11.80
CA SER A 214 19.21 -10.68 -11.48
C SER A 214 19.76 -9.47 -10.76
N ALA A 215 19.67 -8.29 -11.36
CA ALA A 215 20.21 -7.05 -10.80
C ALA A 215 19.12 -6.01 -10.52
N GLY A 216 19.37 -5.15 -9.55
CA GLY A 216 18.45 -4.08 -9.16
C GLY A 216 19.11 -3.04 -8.26
N THR A 217 18.33 -2.03 -7.87
CA THR A 217 18.76 -0.94 -7.00
C THR A 217 17.67 -0.60 -6.00
N PHE A 218 18.07 -0.19 -4.80
CA PHE A 218 17.18 0.32 -3.76
C PHE A 218 17.83 1.49 -3.04
N ALA A 219 17.08 2.27 -2.27
CA ALA A 219 17.64 3.39 -1.51
C ALA A 219 17.16 3.42 -0.08
N LEU A 220 18.10 3.69 0.82
CA LEU A 220 17.85 3.87 2.25
C LEU A 220 17.93 5.36 2.58
N ASP A 221 16.83 5.93 3.05
CA ASP A 221 16.76 7.32 3.50
C ASP A 221 17.06 7.46 4.99
N ASP A 222 17.17 8.71 5.46
CA ASP A 222 17.59 9.06 6.83
C ASP A 222 16.61 8.56 7.93
N SER A 223 15.38 8.15 7.58
CA SER A 223 14.40 7.61 8.54
C SER A 223 14.61 6.15 8.89
N LEU A 224 15.29 5.44 8.00
CA LEU A 224 15.58 4.02 8.15
C LEU A 224 16.82 3.87 9.01
N GLY A 225 16.74 2.94 9.97
CA GLY A 225 17.84 2.67 10.87
C GLY A 225 19.06 2.08 10.20
N PRO A 226 20.12 1.86 10.98
CA PRO A 226 21.30 1.14 10.50
C PRO A 226 20.98 -0.28 10.05
N ASN A 227 19.83 -0.85 10.45
CA ASN A 227 19.48 -2.25 10.23
C ASN A 227 18.49 -2.37 9.07
N ALA A 228 19.03 -2.71 7.90
CA ALA A 228 18.27 -3.16 6.75
C ALA A 228 18.54 -4.64 6.51
N ARG A 229 17.55 -5.36 5.96
CA ARG A 229 17.68 -6.75 5.58
C ARG A 229 17.47 -6.87 4.09
N PHE A 230 18.48 -7.41 3.41
CA PHE A 230 18.36 -7.86 2.04
C PHE A 230 17.94 -9.32 2.07
N SER A 231 16.79 -9.65 1.47
CA SER A 231 16.23 -11.00 1.47
C SER A 231 15.97 -11.48 0.05
N VAL A 232 16.37 -12.72 -0.23
CA VAL A 232 16.06 -13.46 -1.45
C VAL A 232 15.17 -14.64 -1.08
N TYR A 233 13.96 -14.67 -1.63
CA TYR A 233 13.02 -15.77 -1.46
C TYR A 233 13.03 -16.69 -2.67
N TYR A 234 12.97 -17.99 -2.40
CA TYR A 234 13.10 -19.05 -3.40
C TYR A 234 12.07 -20.18 -3.22
N TYR A 235 11.82 -20.93 -4.28
CA TYR A 235 10.96 -22.12 -4.21
C TYR A 235 11.72 -23.35 -3.71
N ASP A 236 12.92 -23.56 -4.26
CA ASP A 236 13.89 -24.58 -3.87
C ASP A 236 15.27 -23.94 -3.71
N LEU A 237 16.10 -24.44 -2.79
CA LEU A 237 17.41 -23.84 -2.50
C LEU A 237 18.33 -23.86 -3.73
N ASN A 238 18.17 -24.85 -4.62
CA ASN A 238 18.94 -24.94 -5.87
C ASN A 238 18.58 -23.85 -6.89
N HIS A 239 17.49 -23.11 -6.69
CA HIS A 239 17.08 -22.00 -7.56
C HIS A 239 17.87 -20.71 -7.32
N VAL A 240 18.66 -20.63 -6.25
CA VAL A 240 19.54 -19.49 -5.96
C VAL A 240 20.98 -19.94 -6.10
N GLY A 241 21.79 -19.14 -6.79
CA GLY A 241 23.24 -19.38 -6.86
C GLY A 241 23.99 -18.79 -5.66
N ASN A 242 25.28 -19.11 -5.56
CA ASN A 242 26.10 -18.65 -4.43
C ASN A 242 26.57 -17.20 -4.61
N ALA A 243 26.43 -16.63 -5.81
CA ALA A 243 26.87 -15.26 -6.08
C ALA A 243 25.75 -14.25 -5.80
N ILE A 244 25.74 -13.73 -4.57
CA ILE A 244 25.02 -12.50 -4.19
C ILE A 244 26.05 -11.40 -3.94
N GLN A 245 25.86 -10.25 -4.60
CA GLN A 245 26.72 -9.07 -4.47
C GLN A 245 25.87 -7.84 -4.19
N LEU A 246 26.28 -7.07 -3.18
CA LEU A 246 25.70 -5.76 -2.87
C LEU A 246 26.77 -4.70 -3.06
N THR A 247 26.39 -3.52 -3.56
CA THR A 247 27.27 -2.36 -3.66
C THR A 247 26.67 -1.21 -2.87
N ALA A 248 27.42 -0.73 -1.89
CA ALA A 248 27.06 0.40 -1.06
C ALA A 248 27.13 1.73 -1.84
N PRO A 249 26.45 2.78 -1.38
CA PRO A 249 26.55 4.14 -1.93
C PRO A 249 27.98 4.68 -2.04
N SER A 250 28.86 4.31 -1.11
CA SER A 250 30.30 4.62 -1.15
C SER A 250 31.09 3.94 -2.27
N GLY A 251 30.49 2.93 -2.93
CA GLY A 251 31.14 2.06 -3.90
C GLY A 251 31.75 0.79 -3.29
N GLN A 252 31.66 0.60 -1.97
CA GLN A 252 32.11 -0.63 -1.32
C GLN A 252 31.25 -1.82 -1.76
N THR A 253 31.88 -2.86 -2.27
CA THR A 253 31.20 -4.11 -2.64
C THR A 253 31.23 -5.10 -1.48
N ILE A 254 30.09 -5.72 -1.21
CA ILE A 254 29.91 -6.79 -0.23
C ILE A 254 29.62 -8.07 -1.02
N ALA A 255 30.59 -8.98 -1.07
CA ALA A 255 30.37 -10.33 -1.57
C ALA A 255 29.72 -11.15 -0.46
N ALA A 256 28.46 -11.55 -0.67
CA ALA A 256 27.61 -12.09 0.38
C ALA A 256 28.01 -13.50 0.87
N VAL A 257 28.90 -14.20 0.15
CA VAL A 257 29.26 -15.61 0.42
C VAL A 257 29.64 -15.85 1.89
N ASN A 258 30.19 -14.85 2.57
CA ASN A 258 30.63 -14.95 3.97
C ASN A 258 29.67 -14.32 4.99
N VAL A 259 28.61 -13.64 4.55
CA VAL A 259 27.70 -12.85 5.41
C VAL A 259 26.23 -13.18 5.19
N GLN A 260 25.93 -14.11 4.27
CA GLN A 260 24.58 -14.58 4.04
C GLN A 260 24.20 -15.66 5.06
N GLU A 261 22.96 -15.59 5.52
CA GLU A 261 22.33 -16.60 6.37
C GLU A 261 21.13 -17.20 5.61
N GLU A 262 20.78 -18.44 5.96
CA GLU A 262 19.61 -19.12 5.41
C GLU A 262 18.61 -19.44 6.52
N ASP A 263 17.34 -19.06 6.32
CA ASP A 263 16.20 -19.58 7.06
C ASP A 263 15.37 -20.48 6.13
N GLY A 264 15.70 -21.78 6.13
CA GLY A 264 15.02 -22.80 5.32
C GLY A 264 13.55 -23.00 5.72
N ASP A 265 13.16 -22.64 6.94
CA ASP A 265 11.76 -22.66 7.37
C ASP A 265 10.96 -21.51 6.76
N VAL A 266 11.62 -20.51 6.18
CA VAL A 266 11.00 -19.39 5.44
C VAL A 266 11.29 -19.46 3.93
N ASN A 267 12.21 -20.32 3.49
CA ASN A 267 12.81 -20.28 2.15
C ASN A 267 13.40 -18.90 1.83
N MET A 268 14.27 -18.42 2.72
CA MET A 268 14.86 -17.10 2.64
C MET A 268 16.38 -17.19 2.85
N ILE A 269 17.14 -16.66 1.89
CA ILE A 269 18.53 -16.27 2.11
C ILE A 269 18.52 -14.79 2.42
N PHE A 270 19.19 -14.36 3.48
CA PHE A 270 19.23 -12.95 3.84
C PHE A 270 20.61 -12.48 4.29
N ILE A 271 20.80 -11.17 4.19
CA ILE A 271 21.99 -10.46 4.66
C ILE A 271 21.48 -9.32 5.53
N ASN A 272 21.87 -9.34 6.80
CA ASN A 272 21.65 -8.22 7.70
C ASN A 272 22.72 -7.14 7.39
N LEU A 273 22.27 -6.01 6.89
CA LEU A 273 23.11 -4.83 6.68
C LEU A 273 23.12 -4.06 8.00
N GLU A 274 24.13 -4.30 8.82
CA GLU A 274 24.37 -3.50 10.02
C GLU A 274 25.04 -2.18 9.64
N LYS A 275 24.57 -1.07 10.20
CA LYS A 275 25.07 0.28 9.91
C LYS A 275 25.03 0.60 8.41
N ALA A 276 23.97 0.16 7.74
CA ALA A 276 23.75 0.41 6.33
C ALA A 276 23.89 1.90 6.00
N GLU A 277 24.75 2.20 5.03
CA GLU A 277 24.89 3.54 4.47
C GLU A 277 23.57 4.04 3.88
N ARG A 278 23.28 5.31 4.09
CA ARG A 278 22.18 6.00 3.42
C ARG A 278 22.51 6.25 1.95
N GLY A 279 21.49 6.23 1.10
CA GLY A 279 21.62 6.50 -0.33
C GLY A 279 21.31 5.29 -1.19
N LEU A 280 21.80 5.32 -2.44
CA LEU A 280 21.47 4.35 -3.47
C LEU A 280 22.40 3.13 -3.38
N TRP A 281 21.80 1.97 -3.15
CA TRP A 281 22.44 0.66 -3.20
C TRP A 281 22.12 -0.03 -4.52
N SER A 282 23.03 -0.89 -4.97
CA SER A 282 22.78 -1.82 -6.06
C SER A 282 23.05 -3.25 -5.62
N TYR A 283 22.39 -4.21 -6.27
CA TYR A 283 22.58 -5.62 -6.00
C TYR A 283 22.58 -6.45 -7.28
N SER A 284 23.18 -7.62 -7.18
CA SER A 284 23.21 -8.66 -8.21
C SER A 284 23.10 -10.03 -7.54
N VAL A 285 22.18 -10.86 -8.01
CA VAL A 285 21.87 -12.20 -7.46
C VAL A 285 21.89 -13.22 -8.58
N GLU A 286 22.66 -14.29 -8.42
CA GLU A 286 22.68 -15.40 -9.37
C GLU A 286 21.33 -16.14 -9.35
N ASN A 287 20.66 -16.15 -10.50
CA ASN A 287 19.34 -16.72 -10.67
C ASN A 287 19.43 -18.06 -11.39
N ARG A 288 19.07 -19.12 -10.65
CA ARG A 288 19.01 -20.50 -11.14
C ARG A 288 17.59 -21.05 -11.10
N ALA A 289 16.58 -20.18 -10.98
CA ALA A 289 15.19 -20.60 -10.96
C ALA A 289 14.78 -21.18 -12.32
N ASP A 290 13.93 -22.20 -12.25
CA ASP A 290 13.29 -22.78 -13.43
C ASP A 290 12.34 -21.78 -14.08
N SER A 291 12.04 -21.94 -15.37
CA SER A 291 11.16 -21.03 -16.13
C SER A 291 9.72 -20.91 -15.60
N HIS A 292 9.28 -21.84 -14.75
CA HIS A 292 7.96 -21.83 -14.12
C HIS A 292 7.97 -21.22 -12.71
N GLN A 293 9.16 -20.89 -12.19
CA GLN A 293 9.40 -20.24 -10.91
C GLN A 293 10.15 -18.92 -11.11
N GLU A 294 10.33 -18.19 -10.02
CA GLU A 294 11.02 -16.90 -10.02
C GLU A 294 11.76 -16.71 -8.69
N LEU A 295 12.71 -15.79 -8.66
CA LEU A 295 13.30 -15.31 -7.41
C LEU A 295 12.66 -13.99 -7.00
N TYR A 296 12.40 -13.81 -5.72
CA TYR A 296 11.96 -12.54 -5.18
C TYR A 296 13.05 -11.91 -4.34
N VAL A 297 13.37 -10.66 -4.65
CA VAL A 297 14.27 -9.84 -3.83
C VAL A 297 13.44 -8.81 -3.10
N GLN A 298 13.53 -8.81 -1.77
CA GLN A 298 12.93 -7.80 -0.92
C GLN A 298 13.99 -7.14 -0.04
N ILE A 299 13.83 -5.84 0.16
CA ILE A 299 14.58 -5.11 1.16
C ILE A 299 13.61 -4.56 2.18
N THR A 300 13.78 -4.97 3.43
CA THR A 300 13.05 -4.43 4.57
C THR A 300 14.01 -3.67 5.48
N ALA A 301 13.51 -2.65 6.17
CA ALA A 301 14.30 -1.89 7.11
C ALA A 301 13.46 -1.47 8.31
N LYS A 302 14.08 -1.42 9.49
CA LYS A 302 13.40 -0.92 10.70
C LYS A 302 13.51 0.61 10.76
N ARG A 303 12.40 1.27 11.04
CA ARG A 303 12.41 2.72 11.29
C ARG A 303 13.16 3.03 12.58
N ASN A 304 14.08 4.00 12.54
CA ASN A 304 14.87 4.40 13.71
C ASN A 304 14.43 5.72 14.32
N SER A 305 13.76 6.58 13.56
CA SER A 305 13.25 7.86 14.06
C SER A 305 11.85 8.15 13.55
N SER A 306 11.07 8.87 14.37
CA SER A 306 9.79 9.43 13.95
C SER A 306 9.95 10.64 13.03
N SER A 307 11.15 11.20 12.94
CA SER A 307 11.52 12.31 12.08
C SER A 307 12.10 11.80 10.75
N GLY A 308 11.26 11.62 9.74
CA GLY A 308 11.75 11.09 8.47
C GLY A 308 10.67 10.88 7.42
N LEU A 309 10.97 10.11 6.36
CA LEU A 309 10.03 9.87 5.27
C LEU A 309 8.77 9.14 5.78
N VAL A 310 7.63 9.79 5.62
CA VAL A 310 6.30 9.29 5.89
C VAL A 310 5.55 9.24 4.57
N VAL A 311 5.04 8.06 4.23
CA VAL A 311 4.18 7.83 3.07
C VAL A 311 2.87 7.25 3.56
N ARG A 312 1.74 7.84 3.14
CA ARG A 312 0.40 7.34 3.46
C ARG A 312 -0.44 7.30 2.21
N LEU A 313 -1.19 6.22 2.04
CA LEU A 313 -2.10 5.99 0.92
C LEU A 313 -3.52 5.87 1.46
N TRP A 314 -4.48 6.56 0.85
CA TRP A 314 -5.90 6.41 1.17
C TRP A 314 -6.77 6.81 -0.02
N THR A 315 -8.06 6.53 0.07
CA THR A 315 -9.06 6.91 -0.91
C THR A 315 -10.12 7.81 -0.28
N SER A 316 -10.84 8.60 -1.09
CA SER A 316 -11.97 9.42 -0.62
C SER A 316 -13.12 8.59 -0.01
N THR A 317 -13.25 7.32 -0.40
CA THR A 317 -14.31 6.41 0.09
C THR A 317 -13.86 5.49 1.22
N GLY A 318 -12.56 5.46 1.55
CA GLY A 318 -11.98 4.50 2.49
C GLY A 318 -12.19 3.05 2.03
N SER A 319 -12.68 2.20 2.92
CA SER A 319 -12.92 0.77 2.67
C SER A 319 -14.30 0.46 2.09
N ARG A 320 -15.10 1.48 1.71
CA ARG A 320 -16.46 1.27 1.21
C ARG A 320 -16.44 0.72 -0.22
N PRO A 321 -17.42 -0.13 -0.60
CA PRO A 321 -17.59 -0.54 -1.98
C PRO A 321 -17.77 0.67 -2.89
N ILE A 322 -17.07 0.63 -4.03
CA ILE A 322 -17.03 1.69 -5.01
C ILE A 322 -18.05 1.40 -6.10
N ASN A 323 -19.01 2.30 -6.29
CA ASN A 323 -19.87 2.26 -7.46
C ASN A 323 -19.17 3.01 -8.61
N SER A 324 -18.47 2.29 -9.49
CA SER A 324 -17.71 2.92 -10.59
C SER A 324 -18.59 3.58 -11.65
N SER A 325 -19.90 3.34 -11.62
CA SER A 325 -20.85 3.85 -12.62
C SER A 325 -21.60 5.10 -12.16
N ASP A 326 -21.36 5.56 -10.94
CA ASP A 326 -21.98 6.78 -10.39
C ASP A 326 -21.02 7.97 -10.51
N PRO A 327 -21.21 8.86 -11.50
CA PRO A 327 -20.36 10.04 -11.69
C PRO A 327 -20.58 11.11 -10.60
N SER A 328 -21.59 10.97 -9.73
CA SER A 328 -21.79 11.92 -8.63
C SER A 328 -20.87 11.68 -7.44
N SER A 329 -20.26 10.49 -7.35
CA SER A 329 -19.38 10.11 -6.25
C SER A 329 -18.04 9.54 -6.75
N PRO A 330 -17.22 10.35 -7.45
CA PRO A 330 -15.92 9.90 -7.94
C PRO A 330 -14.98 9.55 -6.79
N VAL A 331 -14.18 8.50 -6.99
CA VAL A 331 -13.18 8.10 -6.01
C VAL A 331 -11.86 8.80 -6.33
N VAL A 332 -11.27 9.42 -5.32
CA VAL A 332 -9.95 10.03 -5.42
C VAL A 332 -8.96 9.17 -4.66
N VAL A 333 -7.81 8.90 -5.27
CA VAL A 333 -6.66 8.26 -4.63
C VAL A 333 -5.70 9.35 -4.18
N TYR A 334 -5.30 9.31 -2.91
CA TYR A 334 -4.37 10.26 -2.30
C TYR A 334 -3.13 9.53 -1.79
N VAL A 335 -1.98 10.15 -1.99
CA VAL A 335 -0.71 9.73 -1.40
C VAL A 335 -0.02 10.93 -0.76
N GLU A 336 0.11 10.91 0.57
CA GLU A 336 0.91 11.89 1.31
C GLU A 336 2.37 11.46 1.31
N VAL A 337 3.28 12.37 0.95
CA VAL A 337 4.73 12.18 0.96
C VAL A 337 5.37 13.33 1.74
N LYS A 338 5.82 13.04 2.96
CA LYS A 338 6.40 14.04 3.87
C LYS A 338 7.71 13.60 4.46
N GLY A 339 8.63 14.54 4.66
CA GLY A 339 9.83 14.39 5.48
C GLY A 339 9.59 14.99 6.86
N GLY A 340 9.16 14.16 7.82
CA GLY A 340 8.61 14.64 9.09
C GLY A 340 7.29 15.36 8.84
N VAL A 341 7.23 16.66 9.12
CA VAL A 341 6.05 17.49 8.84
C VAL A 341 6.17 18.26 7.52
N ALA A 342 7.34 18.25 6.88
CA ALA A 342 7.60 19.03 5.69
C ALA A 342 7.18 18.26 4.42
N PRO A 343 6.50 18.91 3.46
CA PRO A 343 6.13 18.27 2.20
C PRO A 343 7.36 17.92 1.36
N ILE A 344 7.30 16.75 0.71
CA ILE A 344 8.22 16.39 -0.36
C ILE A 344 7.48 16.62 -1.68
N MET A 345 8.02 17.54 -2.47
CA MET A 345 7.48 17.93 -3.77
C MET A 345 8.30 17.26 -4.89
N ASP A 346 7.74 17.22 -6.10
CA ASP A 346 8.36 16.65 -7.31
C ASP A 346 8.82 15.18 -7.20
N ALA A 347 8.36 14.45 -6.17
CA ALA A 347 8.46 12.99 -6.09
C ALA A 347 7.63 12.30 -7.18
N LYS A 348 8.04 11.10 -7.57
CA LYS A 348 7.31 10.27 -8.51
C LYS A 348 6.41 9.35 -7.70
N VAL A 349 5.11 9.52 -7.87
CA VAL A 349 4.08 8.76 -7.15
C VAL A 349 3.25 7.98 -8.15
N VAL A 350 3.26 6.65 -8.02
CA VAL A 350 2.49 5.75 -8.88
C VAL A 350 1.61 4.86 -8.02
N ALA A 351 0.29 5.05 -8.09
CA ALA A 351 -0.66 4.11 -7.52
C ALA A 351 -0.90 2.96 -8.50
N ARG A 352 -0.88 1.73 -8.01
CA ARG A 352 -1.07 0.51 -8.79
C ARG A 352 -2.36 -0.17 -8.36
N LEU A 353 -3.25 -0.38 -9.33
CA LEU A 353 -4.46 -1.18 -9.18
C LEU A 353 -4.29 -2.54 -9.86
N GLN A 354 -4.25 -3.59 -9.06
CA GLN A 354 -4.20 -4.97 -9.56
C GLN A 354 -5.57 -5.64 -9.38
N ARG A 355 -6.31 -5.81 -10.48
CA ARG A 355 -7.55 -6.60 -10.47
C ARG A 355 -7.25 -8.04 -10.09
N ARG A 356 -8.08 -8.61 -9.21
CA ARG A 356 -8.04 -10.02 -8.83
C ARG A 356 -8.78 -10.90 -9.85
N GLY A 357 -8.42 -12.18 -9.87
CA GLY A 357 -8.89 -13.15 -10.85
C GLY A 357 -8.16 -13.09 -12.20
N THR A 358 -8.70 -13.81 -13.18
CA THR A 358 -8.15 -13.96 -14.52
C THR A 358 -9.07 -13.38 -15.59
N ASN A 359 -8.47 -12.90 -16.68
CA ASN A 359 -9.17 -12.38 -17.84
C ASN A 359 -9.76 -13.51 -18.70
N ASP A 360 -10.37 -13.15 -19.84
CA ASP A 360 -10.96 -14.12 -20.77
C ASP A 360 -9.99 -15.14 -21.37
N THR A 361 -8.69 -14.84 -21.36
CA THR A 361 -7.64 -15.76 -21.82
C THR A 361 -7.14 -16.69 -20.70
N GLY A 362 -7.64 -16.53 -19.48
CA GLY A 362 -7.17 -17.28 -18.31
C GLY A 362 -5.85 -16.74 -17.73
N THR A 363 -5.37 -15.60 -18.21
CA THR A 363 -4.18 -14.92 -17.67
C THR A 363 -4.58 -13.86 -16.64
N ASN A 364 -3.65 -13.49 -15.75
CA ASN A 364 -3.89 -12.41 -14.80
C ASN A 364 -4.14 -11.09 -15.53
N TYR A 365 -4.98 -10.23 -14.95
CA TYR A 365 -5.16 -8.87 -15.49
C TYR A 365 -3.87 -8.08 -15.39
N GLU A 366 -3.58 -7.28 -16.41
CA GLU A 366 -2.52 -6.29 -16.31
C GLU A 366 -2.86 -5.23 -15.24
N PRO A 367 -1.87 -4.79 -14.46
CA PRO A 367 -2.06 -3.74 -13.48
C PRO A 367 -2.34 -2.40 -14.17
N LEU A 368 -3.27 -1.63 -13.62
CA LEU A 368 -3.46 -0.23 -13.99
C LEU A 368 -2.56 0.65 -13.13
N ASN A 369 -1.66 1.40 -13.78
CA ASN A 369 -0.75 2.33 -13.09
C ASN A 369 -1.24 3.77 -13.25
N LEU A 370 -1.45 4.46 -12.14
CA LEU A 370 -1.93 5.83 -12.07
C LEU A 370 -0.81 6.72 -11.53
N HIS A 371 -0.35 7.66 -12.34
CA HIS A 371 0.57 8.72 -11.88
C HIS A 371 -0.23 9.79 -11.14
N LEU A 372 0.09 10.04 -9.87
CA LEU A 372 -0.54 11.08 -9.05
C LEU A 372 0.31 12.36 -9.07
N TRP A 373 -0.32 13.51 -8.86
CA TRP A 373 0.32 14.83 -9.01
C TRP A 373 0.03 15.72 -7.79
N ASP A 374 1.00 16.57 -7.45
CA ASP A 374 0.89 17.66 -6.47
C ASP A 374 1.15 19.00 -7.22
N ASN A 375 0.20 19.39 -8.07
CA ASN A 375 0.27 20.51 -9.00
C ASN A 375 -0.70 21.66 -8.68
N GLY A 376 -1.62 21.49 -7.74
CA GLY A 376 -2.61 22.49 -7.30
C GLY A 376 -3.55 22.96 -8.40
N ILE A 377 -3.88 22.10 -9.37
CA ILE A 377 -4.77 22.45 -10.49
C ILE A 377 -6.25 22.44 -10.05
N GLY A 378 -6.55 22.02 -8.83
CA GLY A 378 -7.86 22.10 -8.23
C GLY A 378 -8.42 20.73 -7.87
N ASP A 379 -9.40 20.20 -8.61
CA ASP A 379 -9.97 18.89 -8.30
C ASP A 379 -9.20 17.81 -9.12
N PRO A 380 -8.61 16.77 -8.50
CA PRO A 380 -8.65 16.45 -7.07
C PRO A 380 -7.50 17.07 -6.24
N ASP A 381 -6.54 17.71 -6.91
CA ASP A 381 -5.33 18.26 -6.28
C ASP A 381 -5.41 19.76 -5.99
N ILE A 382 -5.94 20.10 -4.81
CA ILE A 382 -6.38 21.49 -4.53
C ILE A 382 -5.19 22.41 -4.25
N THR A 383 -4.18 21.91 -3.53
CA THR A 383 -3.10 22.75 -2.99
C THR A 383 -1.75 22.30 -3.53
N LYS A 384 -1.14 23.10 -4.41
CA LYS A 384 0.20 22.81 -4.91
C LYS A 384 1.25 22.85 -3.79
N GLY A 385 2.10 21.84 -3.75
CA GLY A 385 3.29 21.75 -2.90
C GLY A 385 2.99 21.42 -1.45
N ASP A 386 1.86 20.81 -1.13
CA ASP A 386 1.51 20.38 0.22
C ASP A 386 1.96 18.94 0.55
N GLY A 387 2.58 18.27 -0.44
CA GLY A 387 3.07 16.91 -0.33
C GLY A 387 1.96 15.87 -0.39
N ILE A 388 0.74 16.24 -0.80
CA ILE A 388 -0.36 15.32 -1.06
C ILE A 388 -0.51 15.20 -2.57
N TYR A 389 -0.16 14.05 -3.09
CA TYR A 389 -0.34 13.72 -4.50
C TYR A 389 -1.72 13.11 -4.66
N SER A 390 -2.48 13.56 -5.65
CA SER A 390 -3.84 13.07 -5.85
C SER A 390 -4.18 12.81 -7.31
N ARG A 391 -5.17 11.93 -7.52
CA ARG A 391 -5.75 11.63 -8.83
C ARG A 391 -7.12 10.96 -8.70
N TYR A 392 -8.01 11.20 -9.66
CA TYR A 392 -9.22 10.42 -9.79
C TYR A 392 -8.93 8.97 -10.17
N LEU A 393 -9.73 8.07 -9.61
CA LEU A 393 -9.81 6.71 -10.09
C LEU A 393 -10.56 6.72 -11.43
N PRO A 394 -9.96 6.24 -12.54
CA PRO A 394 -10.65 6.20 -13.81
C PRO A 394 -11.88 5.29 -13.74
N PRO A 395 -12.86 5.48 -14.64
CA PRO A 395 -13.90 4.50 -14.86
C PRO A 395 -13.26 3.13 -15.10
N LEU A 396 -13.55 2.16 -14.23
CA LEU A 396 -13.00 0.80 -14.31
C LEU A 396 -13.81 -0.05 -15.31
N SER A 397 -14.07 0.54 -16.48
CA SER A 397 -14.97 0.15 -17.57
C SER A 397 -15.37 -1.33 -17.58
N GLY A 398 -16.42 -1.65 -16.81
CA GLY A 398 -17.15 -2.92 -16.94
C GLY A 398 -16.51 -4.12 -16.28
N LYS A 399 -15.53 -3.90 -15.41
CA LYS A 399 -14.82 -4.97 -14.70
C LYS A 399 -15.13 -4.88 -13.21
N PRO A 400 -16.37 -5.18 -12.77
CA PRO A 400 -16.63 -5.31 -11.34
C PRO A 400 -15.72 -6.39 -10.75
N GLY A 401 -15.40 -6.26 -9.47
CA GLY A 401 -14.52 -7.19 -8.77
C GLY A 401 -13.61 -6.51 -7.77
N ARG A 402 -12.64 -7.28 -7.29
CA ARG A 402 -11.69 -6.86 -6.26
C ARG A 402 -10.42 -6.32 -6.87
N TYR A 403 -9.97 -5.17 -6.40
CA TYR A 403 -8.75 -4.51 -6.86
C TYR A 403 -7.83 -4.29 -5.67
N LEU A 404 -6.63 -4.86 -5.68
CA LEU A 404 -5.60 -4.48 -4.71
C LEU A 404 -5.04 -3.12 -5.10
N LEU A 405 -5.12 -2.16 -4.19
CA LEU A 405 -4.53 -0.83 -4.32
C LEU A 405 -3.23 -0.75 -3.50
N SER A 406 -2.14 -0.44 -4.19
CA SER A 406 -0.84 -0.10 -3.61
C SER A 406 -0.26 1.16 -4.26
N ALA A 407 0.80 1.71 -3.69
CA ALA A 407 1.53 2.83 -4.27
C ALA A 407 3.04 2.67 -4.09
N ASP A 408 3.75 3.02 -5.16
CA ASP A 408 5.20 3.13 -5.21
C ASP A 408 5.59 4.61 -5.28
N VAL A 409 6.48 5.03 -4.38
CA VAL A 409 6.94 6.41 -4.25
C VAL A 409 8.46 6.44 -4.32
N ASP A 410 9.01 7.23 -5.23
CA ASP A 410 10.45 7.42 -5.38
C ASP A 410 10.85 8.90 -5.52
N TYR A 411 12.13 9.17 -5.27
CA TYR A 411 12.76 10.50 -5.31
C TYR A 411 12.87 11.12 -6.71
N ASN A 412 12.19 10.55 -7.70
CA ASN A 412 12.08 10.99 -9.08
C ASN A 412 13.46 11.26 -9.71
N SER A 413 14.37 10.30 -9.64
CA SER A 413 15.73 10.43 -10.20
C SER A 413 16.48 11.70 -9.76
N GLY A 414 16.20 12.21 -8.55
CA GLY A 414 16.85 13.39 -7.97
C GLY A 414 16.09 14.71 -8.15
N PHE A 415 14.90 14.69 -8.75
CA PHE A 415 14.04 15.88 -8.87
C PHE A 415 13.29 16.20 -7.58
N ALA A 416 13.06 15.22 -6.69
CA ALA A 416 12.29 15.45 -5.47
C ALA A 416 12.98 16.46 -4.52
N VAL A 417 12.20 17.36 -3.94
CA VAL A 417 12.66 18.40 -3.02
C VAL A 417 11.83 18.45 -1.74
N VAL A 418 12.47 18.81 -0.63
CA VAL A 418 11.83 18.95 0.68
C VAL A 418 11.78 20.43 1.06
N ALA A 419 10.61 20.92 1.45
CA ALA A 419 10.46 22.27 1.98
C ALA A 419 11.23 22.42 3.31
N LYS A 420 11.94 23.54 3.48
CA LYS A 420 12.50 23.92 4.80
C LYS A 420 11.51 24.83 5.49
N SER A 421 11.16 24.53 6.74
CA SER A 421 10.51 25.51 7.60
C SER A 421 11.40 26.75 7.70
N PRO A 422 10.84 27.98 7.63
CA PRO A 422 11.62 29.17 7.92
C PRO A 422 12.23 29.00 9.32
N PRO A 423 13.52 29.32 9.52
CA PRO A 423 14.11 29.24 10.84
C PRO A 423 13.26 30.09 11.79
N SER A 424 12.79 29.49 12.88
CA SER A 424 12.05 30.10 13.97
C SER A 424 12.92 31.14 14.69
N ARG A 425 13.36 32.19 13.99
CA ARG A 425 13.79 33.40 14.67
C ARG A 425 12.50 34.06 15.12
N HIS A 426 12.40 34.24 16.44
CA HIS A 426 11.50 35.18 17.09
C HIS A 426 11.77 36.63 16.62
N HIS A 427 11.68 36.90 15.33
CA HIS A 427 11.38 38.23 14.87
C HIS A 427 9.89 38.37 15.04
N LYS A 428 9.50 39.17 16.03
CA LYS A 428 8.24 39.88 16.04
C LYS A 428 8.02 40.38 14.61
N LEU A 429 7.21 39.67 13.81
CA LEU A 429 6.71 40.23 12.57
C LEU A 429 5.89 41.43 13.03
N LYS A 430 6.49 42.62 12.92
CA LYS A 430 5.70 43.83 12.84
C LYS A 430 4.73 43.59 11.70
N SER A 431 3.46 43.56 12.04
CA SER A 431 2.34 43.59 11.10
C SER A 431 2.44 44.87 10.28
N HIS A 432 3.23 44.81 9.21
CA HIS A 432 3.29 45.81 8.16
C HIS A 432 3.38 45.08 6.81
N TYR A 433 2.35 44.30 6.51
CA TYR A 433 1.98 43.96 5.14
C TYR A 433 0.50 44.31 4.93
N TYR A 434 0.19 45.58 5.20
CA TYR A 434 -0.80 46.34 4.45
C TYR A 434 -0.05 47.58 3.97
N GLN A 435 0.76 47.42 2.93
CA GLN A 435 1.26 48.55 2.19
C GLN A 435 0.50 48.56 0.86
N GLN A 436 -0.37 49.56 0.74
CA GLN A 436 -0.96 50.04 -0.50
C GLN A 436 0.11 50.03 -1.60
N GLY A 437 0.03 49.03 -2.45
CA GLY A 437 0.74 48.94 -3.72
C GLY A 437 -0.30 49.10 -4.81
N HIS A 438 -0.18 50.21 -5.53
CA HIS A 438 -0.91 50.59 -6.73
C HIS A 438 -1.38 49.41 -7.59
N ASP A 439 -2.64 49.48 -8.02
CA ASP A 439 -3.24 48.62 -9.05
C ASP A 439 -2.30 48.47 -10.25
N SER A 440 -1.72 47.28 -10.39
CA SER A 440 -1.07 46.80 -11.60
C SER A 440 -1.66 45.43 -11.88
N TRP A 441 -2.67 45.39 -12.74
CA TRP A 441 -3.21 44.17 -13.35
C TRP A 441 -2.07 43.45 -14.09
N GLY A 442 -1.40 42.49 -13.45
CA GLY A 442 -0.33 41.73 -14.08
C GLY A 442 0.53 40.84 -13.18
N SER A 443 0.47 40.94 -11.84
CA SER A 443 1.19 39.99 -10.98
C SER A 443 0.31 38.78 -10.67
N GLU A 444 0.79 37.59 -11.04
CA GLU A 444 0.22 36.26 -10.74
C GLU A 444 -0.02 36.06 -9.24
N GLN A 445 -1.11 36.60 -8.71
CA GLN A 445 -1.45 36.42 -7.30
C GLN A 445 -2.12 35.05 -7.16
N SER A 446 -1.36 34.07 -6.66
CA SER A 446 -1.89 32.76 -6.29
C SER A 446 -3.05 32.93 -5.31
N CYS A 447 -4.20 32.32 -5.61
CA CYS A 447 -5.33 32.29 -4.69
C CYS A 447 -4.90 31.71 -3.34
N CYS A 448 -5.46 32.22 -2.24
CA CYS A 448 -5.14 31.71 -0.91
C CYS A 448 -5.49 30.22 -0.84
N GLY A 449 -4.49 29.37 -0.62
CA GLY A 449 -4.65 27.91 -0.51
C GLY A 449 -4.49 27.11 -1.81
N SER A 450 -4.32 27.74 -2.98
CA SER A 450 -4.05 26.99 -4.23
C SER A 450 -2.58 26.57 -4.36
N SER A 451 -1.70 27.20 -3.61
CA SER A 451 -0.29 26.81 -3.49
C SER A 451 0.23 27.16 -2.10
N LEU A 452 1.15 26.33 -1.59
CA LEU A 452 1.95 26.65 -0.41
C LEU A 452 3.28 27.26 -0.86
N PRO A 453 3.53 28.56 -0.64
CA PRO A 453 4.78 29.18 -1.02
C PRO A 453 5.91 28.70 -0.09
N HIS A 454 6.92 28.06 -0.66
CA HIS A 454 8.12 27.62 0.07
C HIS A 454 9.30 28.52 -0.28
N VAL A 455 9.80 29.29 0.70
CA VAL A 455 10.93 30.22 0.49
C VAL A 455 12.25 29.47 0.28
N HIS A 456 12.39 28.31 0.92
CA HIS A 456 13.60 27.51 0.86
C HIS A 456 13.27 26.03 0.70
N THR A 457 13.90 25.40 -0.28
CA THR A 457 13.85 23.95 -0.50
C THR A 457 15.25 23.34 -0.41
N ARG A 458 15.32 22.02 -0.23
CA ARG A 458 16.54 21.23 -0.42
C ARG A 458 16.21 20.01 -1.26
N ARG A 459 17.17 19.45 -1.99
CA ARG A 459 16.98 18.14 -2.62
C ARG A 459 16.72 17.08 -1.56
N ALA A 460 15.77 16.19 -1.85
CA ALA A 460 15.55 15.01 -1.04
C ALA A 460 16.71 14.02 -1.21
N SER A 461 17.09 13.34 -0.13
CA SER A 461 17.96 12.17 -0.22
C SER A 461 17.27 11.07 -1.05
N PRO A 462 18.00 10.19 -1.76
CA PRO A 462 17.38 9.08 -2.48
C PRO A 462 16.49 8.23 -1.55
N PHE A 463 15.27 7.93 -1.99
CA PHE A 463 14.32 7.12 -1.23
C PHE A 463 13.42 6.29 -2.14
N PHE A 464 13.01 5.13 -1.65
CA PHE A 464 11.94 4.32 -2.22
C PHE A 464 11.00 3.86 -1.11
N ARG A 465 9.69 3.87 -1.38
CA ARG A 465 8.67 3.35 -0.48
C ARG A 465 7.58 2.64 -1.25
N HIS A 466 7.22 1.47 -0.73
CA HIS A 466 6.03 0.74 -1.13
C HIS A 466 5.01 0.77 0.01
N VAL A 467 3.77 1.12 -0.30
CA VAL A 467 2.65 1.05 0.65
C VAL A 467 1.46 0.34 0.02
N THR A 468 0.76 -0.47 0.80
CA THR A 468 -0.45 -1.18 0.36
C THR A 468 -1.62 -0.76 1.22
N LEU A 469 -2.72 -0.32 0.61
CA LEU A 469 -3.95 0.03 1.33
C LEU A 469 -4.79 -1.21 1.63
N GLY A 470 -4.83 -2.15 0.67
CA GLY A 470 -5.72 -3.31 0.71
C GLY A 470 -6.59 -3.39 -0.53
N VAL A 471 -7.71 -4.10 -0.41
CA VAL A 471 -8.63 -4.38 -1.51
C VAL A 471 -9.77 -3.38 -1.54
N LEU A 472 -10.00 -2.82 -2.73
CA LEU A 472 -11.18 -2.05 -3.08
C LEU A 472 -12.17 -2.99 -3.79
N GLU A 473 -13.41 -3.01 -3.33
CA GLU A 473 -14.49 -3.70 -4.00
C GLU A 473 -15.19 -2.75 -4.97
N VAL A 474 -15.23 -3.12 -6.24
CA VAL A 474 -15.85 -2.29 -7.29
C VAL A 474 -17.13 -2.97 -7.73
N MET A 475 -18.24 -2.31 -7.45
CA MET A 475 -19.59 -2.75 -7.77
C MET A 475 -20.06 -2.12 -9.10
N SER A 476 -20.79 -2.93 -9.86
CA SER A 476 -21.71 -2.54 -10.95
C SER A 476 -21.17 -2.33 -12.39
N PRO A 477 -22.06 -2.45 -13.40
CA PRO A 477 -21.73 -2.58 -14.82
C PRO A 477 -21.55 -1.23 -15.52
N VAL A 478 -20.91 -1.24 -16.70
CA VAL A 478 -20.72 -0.05 -17.55
C VAL A 478 -22.08 0.61 -17.81
N PRO A 479 -22.23 1.92 -17.60
CA PRO A 479 -23.36 2.64 -18.17
C PRO A 479 -23.30 2.54 -19.70
N PHE A 480 -24.43 2.27 -20.35
CA PHE A 480 -24.50 2.12 -21.82
C PHE A 480 -24.11 3.39 -22.59
N MET A 481 -24.08 4.53 -21.90
CA MET A 481 -23.63 5.81 -22.42
C MET A 481 -22.56 6.37 -21.49
N ASP A 482 -21.67 7.18 -22.05
CA ASP A 482 -20.74 7.97 -21.27
C ASP A 482 -21.52 8.98 -20.40
N VAL A 483 -21.31 8.88 -19.10
CA VAL A 483 -21.92 9.73 -18.07
C VAL A 483 -20.86 10.43 -17.22
N THR A 484 -19.58 10.20 -17.51
CA THR A 484 -18.48 10.72 -16.70
C THR A 484 -18.13 12.11 -17.21
N PRO A 485 -18.23 13.17 -16.40
CA PRO A 485 -17.89 14.50 -16.86
C PRO A 485 -16.37 14.72 -16.87
N PRO A 486 -15.87 15.66 -17.69
CA PRO A 486 -14.52 16.22 -17.56
C PRO A 486 -14.27 16.80 -16.16
N SER A 487 -13.01 16.89 -15.77
CA SER A 487 -12.65 17.61 -14.54
C SER A 487 -13.09 19.08 -14.59
N ARG A 488 -13.27 19.67 -13.42
CA ARG A 488 -13.63 21.09 -13.31
C ARG A 488 -12.42 21.95 -13.68
N ILE A 489 -12.64 22.99 -14.47
CA ILE A 489 -11.63 24.02 -14.72
C ILE A 489 -11.66 25.00 -13.55
N LEU A 490 -10.60 25.00 -12.74
CA LEU A 490 -10.49 25.85 -11.54
C LEU A 490 -9.39 26.91 -11.65
N ASP A 491 -8.62 26.90 -12.74
CA ASP A 491 -7.47 27.77 -12.98
C ASP A 491 -7.63 28.66 -14.22
N LEU A 492 -8.87 28.96 -14.62
CA LEU A 492 -9.15 29.84 -15.75
C LEU A 492 -8.58 31.24 -15.52
N ARG A 493 -7.72 31.69 -16.43
CA ARG A 493 -7.12 33.02 -16.47
C ARG A 493 -7.58 33.76 -17.72
N VAL A 494 -7.72 35.08 -17.57
CA VAL A 494 -8.17 35.98 -18.63
C VAL A 494 -7.14 37.10 -18.76
N GLU A 495 -6.58 37.24 -19.96
CA GLU A 495 -5.73 38.37 -20.33
C GLU A 495 -6.45 39.20 -21.38
N VAL A 496 -6.61 40.49 -21.10
CA VAL A 496 -7.28 41.43 -22.00
C VAL A 496 -6.22 42.33 -22.61
N ASN A 497 -6.08 42.27 -23.94
CA ASN A 497 -5.30 43.22 -24.71
C ASN A 497 -6.24 44.18 -25.43
N ASP A 498 -6.49 45.32 -24.79
CA ASP A 498 -7.41 46.36 -25.28
C ASP A 498 -6.94 46.99 -26.60
N THR A 499 -5.62 47.12 -26.80
CA THR A 499 -5.06 47.76 -28.01
C THR A 499 -5.38 47.01 -29.30
N ILE A 500 -5.46 45.68 -29.22
CA ILE A 500 -5.79 44.80 -30.37
C ILE A 500 -7.16 44.12 -30.20
N HIS A 501 -7.95 44.53 -29.20
CA HIS A 501 -9.28 43.96 -28.90
C HIS A 501 -9.26 42.42 -28.79
N GLN A 502 -8.20 41.87 -28.19
CA GLN A 502 -8.01 40.43 -28.03
C GLN A 502 -8.19 40.02 -26.56
N ILE A 503 -9.00 38.99 -26.33
CA ILE A 503 -9.11 38.31 -25.04
C ILE A 503 -8.44 36.94 -25.18
N THR A 504 -7.41 36.70 -24.38
CA THR A 504 -6.74 35.40 -24.30
C THR A 504 -7.19 34.69 -23.03
N LEU A 505 -7.77 33.51 -23.21
CA LEU A 505 -8.18 32.63 -22.13
C LEU A 505 -7.15 31.51 -22.00
N SER A 506 -6.66 31.25 -20.78
CA SER A 506 -5.76 30.14 -20.50
C SER A 506 -6.24 29.33 -19.29
N TRP A 507 -6.14 28.02 -19.36
CA TRP A 507 -6.56 27.08 -18.31
C TRP A 507 -5.85 25.74 -18.49
N THR A 508 -5.86 24.90 -17.46
CA THR A 508 -5.43 23.51 -17.60
C THR A 508 -6.52 22.66 -18.25
N ALA A 509 -6.18 21.93 -19.31
CA ALA A 509 -7.11 21.03 -19.99
C ALA A 509 -7.75 20.02 -19.00
N PRO A 510 -9.09 20.01 -18.85
CA PRO A 510 -9.81 19.19 -17.87
C PRO A 510 -9.85 17.70 -18.21
N ARG A 511 -9.43 17.30 -19.42
CA ARG A 511 -9.51 15.93 -19.96
C ARG A 511 -10.96 15.48 -20.20
N ASP A 512 -11.25 14.17 -20.26
CA ASP A 512 -12.54 13.61 -20.74
C ASP A 512 -13.33 13.00 -19.58
N ASP A 513 -12.80 11.91 -19.01
CA ASP A 513 -13.36 11.20 -17.85
C ASP A 513 -12.62 11.67 -16.59
N TRP A 514 -13.11 12.72 -15.93
CA TRP A 514 -12.36 13.43 -14.89
C TRP A 514 -10.97 13.83 -15.42
N ASP A 515 -9.89 13.38 -14.76
CA ASP A 515 -8.51 13.66 -15.14
C ASP A 515 -7.90 12.61 -16.11
N VAL A 516 -8.73 11.95 -16.90
CA VAL A 516 -8.31 10.92 -17.88
C VAL A 516 -8.82 11.23 -19.28
N GLY A 517 -8.01 10.93 -20.29
CA GLY A 517 -8.36 11.19 -21.69
C GLY A 517 -8.12 12.64 -22.14
N LYS A 518 -8.91 13.09 -23.12
CA LYS A 518 -8.86 14.43 -23.73
C LYS A 518 -10.29 14.92 -23.95
N ALA A 519 -10.58 16.16 -23.53
CA ALA A 519 -11.88 16.77 -23.71
C ALA A 519 -12.34 16.73 -25.18
N TYR A 520 -13.60 16.38 -25.40
CA TYR A 520 -14.20 16.33 -26.73
C TYR A 520 -14.33 17.72 -27.39
N LYS A 521 -14.83 18.72 -26.64
CA LYS A 521 -14.96 20.11 -27.10
C LYS A 521 -14.81 21.09 -25.93
N TYR A 522 -14.47 22.33 -26.26
CA TYR A 522 -14.56 23.46 -25.35
C TYR A 522 -15.65 24.41 -25.85
N GLU A 523 -16.46 24.93 -24.94
CA GLU A 523 -17.50 25.89 -25.23
C GLU A 523 -17.33 27.08 -24.28
N ALA A 524 -17.21 28.28 -24.85
CA ALA A 524 -17.04 29.51 -24.09
C ALA A 524 -18.31 30.36 -24.25
N VAL A 525 -18.97 30.66 -23.13
CA VAL A 525 -20.18 31.50 -23.09
C VAL A 525 -19.80 32.82 -22.44
N VAL A 526 -20.10 33.92 -23.14
CA VAL A 526 -19.87 35.28 -22.64
C VAL A 526 -21.23 35.92 -22.42
N ALA A 527 -21.46 36.40 -21.20
CA ALA A 527 -22.67 37.15 -20.86
C ALA A 527 -22.34 38.36 -19.97
N PRO A 528 -23.15 39.44 -20.04
CA PRO A 528 -23.00 40.61 -19.16
C PRO A 528 -23.10 40.27 -17.67
N LEU A 529 -23.92 39.27 -17.30
CA LEU A 529 -24.12 38.84 -15.92
C LEU A 529 -23.85 37.33 -15.76
N TRP A 530 -23.23 36.93 -14.64
CA TRP A 530 -22.94 35.52 -14.37
C TRP A 530 -24.19 34.63 -14.40
N LYS A 531 -25.35 35.17 -13.97
CA LYS A 531 -26.64 34.45 -13.96
C LYS A 531 -27.12 34.12 -15.37
N GLU A 532 -26.80 34.95 -16.35
CA GLU A 532 -27.13 34.76 -17.76
C GLU A 532 -26.20 33.71 -18.39
N ALA A 533 -24.92 33.69 -17.98
CA ALA A 533 -23.97 32.66 -18.40
C ALA A 533 -24.30 31.26 -17.83
N ARG A 534 -24.93 31.17 -16.65
CA ARG A 534 -25.29 29.87 -16.02
C ARG A 534 -26.51 29.19 -16.66
N ALA A 535 -27.25 29.90 -17.52
CA ALA A 535 -28.50 29.40 -18.11
C ALA A 535 -28.28 28.48 -19.34
N PHE A 536 -27.02 28.28 -19.74
CA PHE A 536 -26.60 27.48 -20.89
C PHE A 536 -26.00 26.14 -20.48
#